data_AF-A0A8S1UKL7-F1
#
_entry.id   AF-A0A8S1UKL7-F1
#
_cell.length_a   1.000
_cell.length_b   1.000
_cell.length_c   1.000
_cell.angle_alpha   90.00
_cell.angle_beta   90.00
_cell.angle_gamma   90.00
#
_symmetry.space_group_name_H-M   'P 1'
#
loop_
_entity.id
_entity.type
_entity.pdbx_description
1 polymer ?
#
loop_
_entity_poly.entity_id
_entity_poly.type
_entity_poly.pdbx_seq_one_letter_code
_entity_poly.pdbx_strand_id
1 'polypeptide(L)'
;MMEHYKGIMLCNRPQASINLDYHKPFVSRVTHAEPLGYNPVKQLQIHQPIKQIKPILGQHKEWLQNFQKHAQEKKTALHYSQVQSRLHPDRYRSNSDKQTQQKEQKAQQITQPQHESTKVEEKLQEQQNQQENSNVLADEIIDDQELNELLDFTKNLDFESYINDLEVKTVVEALKKRIEEIRIENPQLSQKEATKKALKQNNNAAQKQNKKHVTIQEEQLQKNTEKKEVNLENIAKKIAEEILQKNKYLRNIHSNISMQKLVETEARRFLQKE
;
A
#
# COMPACT_ATOMS: atom_id res chain seq x y z
N MET A 1 71.01 6.99 17.25
CA MET A 1 69.76 7.07 16.45
C MET A 1 69.99 8.09 15.35
N MET A 2 70.15 7.65 14.10
CA MET A 2 70.39 8.54 12.95
C MET A 2 69.08 8.80 12.22
N GLU A 3 68.72 10.08 12.15
CA GLU A 3 67.55 10.61 11.46
C GLU A 3 67.81 10.63 9.94
N HIS A 4 66.98 9.90 9.17
CA HIS A 4 67.03 9.93 7.72
C HIS A 4 66.17 11.09 7.18
N TYR A 5 66.80 12.23 6.93
CA TYR A 5 66.15 13.36 6.23
C TYR A 5 66.05 13.03 4.73
N LYS A 6 64.86 12.63 4.26
CA LYS A 6 64.58 12.52 2.81
C LYS A 6 64.52 13.92 2.22
N GLY A 7 65.56 14.31 1.48
CA GLY A 7 65.62 15.58 0.76
C GLY A 7 64.45 15.73 -0.22
N ILE A 8 63.68 16.80 -0.06
CA ILE A 8 62.70 17.25 -1.04
C ILE A 8 63.47 17.99 -2.14
N MET A 9 63.66 17.34 -3.28
CA MET A 9 64.23 17.99 -4.46
C MET A 9 63.17 18.91 -5.07
N LEU A 10 63.28 20.21 -4.79
CA LEU A 10 62.53 21.27 -5.46
C LEU A 10 63.07 21.42 -6.89
N CYS A 11 62.51 20.68 -7.84
CA CYS A 11 62.78 20.91 -9.25
C CYS A 11 62.04 22.17 -9.71
N ASN A 12 62.77 23.27 -9.91
CA ASN A 12 62.27 24.47 -10.58
C ASN A 12 61.95 24.11 -12.03
N ARG A 13 60.68 23.87 -12.34
CA ARG A 13 60.21 23.59 -13.70
C ARG A 13 60.14 24.90 -14.48
N PRO A 14 60.84 25.05 -15.62
CA PRO A 14 60.78 26.27 -16.41
C PRO A 14 59.35 26.49 -16.91
N GLN A 15 58.85 27.72 -16.76
CA GLN A 15 57.55 28.14 -17.28
C GLN A 15 57.61 28.14 -18.81
N ALA A 16 57.15 27.05 -19.43
CA ALA A 16 56.77 27.10 -20.84
C ALA A 16 55.54 28.00 -20.94
N SER A 17 55.60 29.04 -21.76
CA SER A 17 54.48 29.91 -22.10
C SER A 17 53.45 29.11 -22.90
N ILE A 18 52.49 28.51 -22.18
CA ILE A 18 51.36 27.84 -22.81
C ILE A 18 50.41 28.94 -23.28
N ASN A 19 50.33 29.15 -24.59
CA ASN A 19 49.25 29.92 -25.21
C ASN A 19 47.93 29.17 -24.94
N LEU A 20 47.24 29.60 -23.88
CA LEU A 20 45.92 29.11 -23.51
C LEU A 20 44.90 29.66 -24.50
N ASP A 21 44.44 28.81 -25.40
CA ASP A 21 43.33 29.10 -26.29
C ASP A 21 42.03 29.05 -25.46
N TYR A 22 41.57 30.21 -24.99
CA TYR A 22 40.49 30.35 -23.99
C TYR A 22 39.09 29.92 -24.46
N HIS A 23 38.95 29.42 -25.69
CA HIS A 23 37.64 29.07 -26.25
C HIS A 23 37.23 27.60 -26.07
N LYS A 24 38.05 26.77 -25.42
CA LYS A 24 37.69 25.37 -25.11
C LYS A 24 37.48 25.16 -23.60
N PRO A 25 36.29 24.70 -23.17
CA PRO A 25 36.07 24.35 -21.77
C PRO A 25 37.01 23.21 -21.37
N PHE A 26 37.58 23.31 -20.16
CA PHE A 26 38.54 22.36 -19.59
C PHE A 26 38.14 20.90 -19.84
N VAL A 27 38.83 20.23 -20.75
CA VAL A 27 38.68 18.79 -20.96
C VAL A 27 39.56 18.11 -19.91
N SER A 28 38.98 17.72 -18.78
CA SER A 28 39.72 17.08 -17.67
C SER A 28 40.17 15.65 -17.95
N ARG A 29 39.99 15.16 -19.18
CA ARG A 29 40.40 13.82 -19.61
C ARG A 29 41.45 13.94 -20.69
N VAL A 30 42.59 13.29 -20.45
CA VAL A 30 43.64 13.04 -21.45
C VAL A 30 42.97 12.38 -22.66
N THR A 31 42.77 13.14 -23.73
CA THR A 31 42.39 12.58 -25.03
C THR A 31 43.61 11.84 -25.54
N HIS A 32 43.61 10.51 -25.44
CA HIS A 32 44.66 9.68 -26.02
C HIS A 32 44.74 9.99 -27.51
N ALA A 33 45.95 10.28 -28.02
CA ALA A 33 46.18 10.39 -29.45
C ALA A 33 45.73 9.07 -30.10
N GLU A 34 44.89 9.19 -31.13
CA GLU A 34 44.34 8.05 -31.85
C GLU A 34 45.49 7.15 -32.33
N PRO A 35 45.55 5.87 -31.91
CA PRO A 35 46.67 5.00 -32.24
C PRO A 35 46.76 4.83 -33.75
N LEU A 36 47.87 5.31 -34.33
CA LEU A 36 48.19 5.09 -35.74
C LEU A 36 48.16 3.58 -36.04
N GLY A 37 47.31 3.17 -36.98
CA GLY A 37 47.23 1.77 -37.45
C GLY A 37 45.87 1.10 -37.30
N TYR A 38 44.89 1.74 -36.65
CA TYR A 38 43.50 1.27 -36.72
C TYR A 38 42.83 1.80 -37.99
N ASN A 39 42.08 0.93 -38.67
CA ASN A 39 41.27 1.32 -39.83
C ASN A 39 40.24 2.35 -39.34
N PRO A 40 40.15 3.57 -39.91
CA PRO A 40 39.26 4.59 -39.41
C PRO A 40 37.84 4.02 -39.36
N VAL A 41 37.26 3.98 -38.15
CA VAL A 41 35.88 3.54 -37.99
C VAL A 41 35.05 4.51 -38.81
N LYS A 42 34.38 4.01 -39.86
CA LYS A 42 33.49 4.81 -40.69
C LYS A 42 32.61 5.61 -39.74
N GLN A 43 32.80 6.92 -39.72
CA GLN A 43 31.93 7.82 -38.98
C GLN A 43 30.55 7.61 -39.60
N LEU A 44 29.73 6.79 -38.95
CA LEU A 44 28.33 6.67 -39.29
C LEU A 44 27.79 8.07 -39.06
N GLN A 45 27.67 8.84 -40.14
CA GLN A 45 26.92 10.06 -40.10
C GLN A 45 25.51 9.64 -39.75
N ILE A 46 25.16 9.71 -38.47
CA ILE A 46 23.81 9.51 -37.98
C ILE A 46 23.05 10.77 -38.41
N HIS A 47 22.82 10.90 -39.73
CA HIS A 47 21.80 11.79 -40.30
C HIS A 47 20.42 11.14 -40.12
N GLN A 48 20.17 10.56 -38.95
CA GLN A 48 18.80 10.25 -38.56
C GLN A 48 18.21 11.61 -38.16
N PRO A 49 17.18 12.12 -38.85
CA PRO A 49 16.48 13.31 -38.36
C PRO A 49 16.04 12.99 -36.93
N ILE A 50 16.40 13.85 -35.99
CA ILE A 50 15.96 13.73 -34.59
C ILE A 50 14.44 13.64 -34.65
N LYS A 51 13.90 12.44 -34.36
CA LYS A 51 12.46 12.21 -34.36
C LYS A 51 11.88 13.21 -33.38
N GLN A 52 11.09 14.15 -33.89
CA GLN A 52 10.43 15.15 -33.06
C GLN A 52 9.72 14.41 -31.94
N ILE A 53 10.19 14.59 -30.72
CA ILE A 53 9.58 14.00 -29.53
C ILE A 53 8.14 14.46 -29.55
N LYS A 54 7.19 13.53 -29.62
CA LYS A 54 5.76 13.86 -29.72
C LYS A 54 5.42 14.85 -28.60
N PRO A 55 4.79 16.01 -28.89
CA PRO A 55 4.52 17.07 -27.91
C PRO A 55 3.74 16.57 -26.69
N ILE A 56 3.00 15.46 -26.87
CA ILE A 56 2.29 14.72 -25.83
C ILE A 56 3.20 14.33 -24.65
N LEU A 57 4.45 13.91 -24.92
CA LEU A 57 5.39 13.53 -23.84
C LEU A 57 5.81 14.75 -23.01
N GLY A 58 5.93 15.92 -23.64
CA GLY A 58 6.19 17.18 -22.95
C GLY A 58 5.02 17.60 -22.06
N GLN A 59 3.80 17.57 -22.61
CA GLN A 59 2.57 17.87 -21.86
C GLN A 59 2.36 16.92 -20.69
N HIS A 60 2.59 15.61 -20.87
CA HIS A 60 2.47 14.64 -19.80
C HIS A 60 3.53 14.85 -18.71
N LYS A 61 4.76 15.20 -19.08
CA LYS A 61 5.82 15.53 -18.12
C LYS A 61 5.45 16.76 -17.28
N GLU A 62 4.94 17.80 -17.93
CA GLU A 62 4.46 19.02 -17.25
C GLU A 62 3.28 18.71 -16.33
N TRP A 63 2.33 17.89 -16.79
CA TRP A 63 1.21 17.42 -15.98
C TRP A 63 1.67 16.65 -14.74
N LEU A 64 2.64 15.73 -14.88
CA LEU A 64 3.19 14.99 -13.74
C LEU A 64 3.88 15.91 -12.73
N GLN A 65 4.60 16.94 -13.20
CA GLN A 65 5.23 17.92 -12.31
C GLN A 65 4.18 18.74 -11.54
N ASN A 66 3.14 19.21 -12.23
CA ASN A 66 2.04 19.94 -11.60
C ASN A 66 1.26 19.06 -10.61
N PHE A 67 1.01 17.80 -10.97
CA PHE A 67 0.36 16.83 -10.10
C PHE A 67 1.19 16.55 -8.83
N GLN A 68 2.50 16.36 -8.98
CA GLN A 68 3.41 16.18 -7.84
C GLN A 68 3.39 17.41 -6.91
N LYS A 69 3.42 18.62 -7.48
CA LYS A 69 3.33 19.87 -6.72
C LYS A 69 2.01 19.96 -5.95
N HIS A 70 0.88 19.70 -6.61
CA HIS A 70 -0.44 19.72 -5.98
C HIS A 70 -0.57 18.67 -4.87
N ALA A 71 -0.02 17.47 -5.07
CA ALA A 71 0.01 16.43 -4.04
C ALA A 71 0.84 16.85 -2.82
N GLN A 72 1.96 17.55 -3.02
CA GLN A 72 2.76 18.12 -1.93
C GLN A 72 2.02 19.24 -1.20
N GLU A 73 1.41 20.17 -1.92
CA GLU A 73 0.62 21.27 -1.35
C GLU A 73 -0.56 20.75 -0.51
N LYS A 74 -1.26 19.69 -0.98
CA LYS A 74 -2.32 19.06 -0.21
C LYS A 74 -1.81 18.43 1.09
N LYS A 75 -0.65 17.76 1.05
CA LYS A 75 -0.02 17.18 2.24
C LYS A 75 0.41 18.26 3.24
N THR A 76 1.02 19.35 2.78
CA THR A 76 1.45 20.44 3.67
C THR A 76 0.25 21.20 4.24
N ALA A 77 -0.81 21.41 3.47
CA ALA A 77 -2.05 22.02 3.95
C ALA A 77 -2.73 21.18 5.04
N LEU A 78 -2.81 19.85 4.86
CA LEU A 78 -3.32 18.93 5.88
C LEU A 78 -2.48 18.98 7.16
N HIS A 79 -1.16 18.92 7.02
CA HIS A 79 -0.25 19.03 8.16
C HIS A 79 -0.42 20.36 8.89
N TYR A 80 -0.51 21.48 8.16
CA TYR A 80 -0.72 22.80 8.75
C TYR A 80 -2.07 22.90 9.47
N SER A 81 -3.15 22.39 8.87
CA SER A 81 -4.47 22.31 9.50
C SER A 81 -4.42 21.50 10.79
N GLN A 82 -3.77 20.34 10.78
CA GLN A 82 -3.62 19.49 11.96
C GLN A 82 -2.83 20.18 13.08
N VAL A 83 -1.76 20.91 12.75
CA VAL A 83 -0.98 21.71 13.70
C VAL A 83 -1.83 22.85 14.26
N GLN A 84 -2.59 23.56 13.43
CA GLN A 84 -3.50 24.63 13.83
C GLN A 84 -4.57 24.12 14.80
N SER A 85 -5.18 22.96 14.53
CA SER A 85 -6.14 22.32 15.43
C SER A 85 -5.54 21.98 16.79
N ARG A 86 -4.25 21.58 16.83
CA ARG A 86 -3.53 21.31 18.08
C ARG A 86 -3.19 22.58 18.86
N LEU A 87 -2.97 23.71 18.19
CA LEU A 87 -2.65 25.00 18.82
C LEU A 87 -3.88 25.72 19.40
N HIS A 88 -5.09 25.34 19.00
CA HIS A 88 -6.35 25.90 19.52
C HIS A 88 -7.19 24.89 20.33
N PRO A 89 -6.68 24.30 21.43
CA PRO A 89 -7.48 23.44 22.31
C PRO A 89 -8.65 24.18 22.98
N ASP A 90 -8.55 25.51 23.13
CA ASP A 90 -9.55 26.33 23.81
C ASP A 90 -10.88 26.46 23.06
N ARG A 91 -10.91 26.22 21.74
CA ARG A 91 -12.16 26.22 20.97
C ARG A 91 -13.03 25.00 21.31
N TYR A 92 -12.41 23.83 21.47
CA TYR A 92 -13.14 22.60 21.82
C TYR A 92 -13.62 22.65 23.27
N ARG A 93 -12.82 23.25 24.18
CA ARG A 93 -13.22 23.45 25.58
C ARG A 93 -14.40 24.43 25.71
N SER A 94 -14.36 25.54 24.98
CA SER A 94 -15.46 26.53 24.97
C SER A 94 -16.79 25.99 24.45
N ASN A 95 -16.76 25.05 23.49
CA ASN A 95 -17.98 24.44 22.94
C ASN A 95 -18.57 23.38 23.89
N SER A 96 -17.71 22.59 24.54
CA SER A 96 -18.11 21.69 25.63
C SER A 96 -18.79 22.44 26.77
N ASP A 97 -18.18 23.54 27.23
CA ASP A 97 -18.70 24.31 28.37
C ASP A 97 -20.06 24.95 28.06
N LYS A 98 -20.27 25.44 26.83
CA LYS A 98 -21.57 25.96 26.39
C LYS A 98 -22.65 24.87 26.35
N GLN A 99 -22.31 23.65 25.93
CA GLN A 99 -23.26 22.54 25.88
C GLN A 99 -23.66 22.05 27.29
N THR A 100 -22.70 22.01 28.21
CA THR A 100 -22.97 21.71 29.63
C THR A 100 -23.86 22.78 30.26
N GLN A 101 -23.57 24.07 30.02
CA GLN A 101 -24.39 25.17 30.53
C GLN A 101 -25.83 25.14 29.98
N GLN A 102 -26.03 24.81 28.70
CA GLN A 102 -27.38 24.68 28.14
C GLN A 102 -28.16 23.50 28.75
N LYS A 103 -27.50 22.37 29.01
CA LYS A 103 -28.11 21.23 29.69
C LYS A 103 -28.48 21.56 31.13
N GLU A 104 -27.63 22.28 31.86
CA GLU A 104 -27.91 22.73 33.22
C GLU A 104 -29.07 23.73 33.27
N GLN A 105 -29.15 24.68 32.33
CA GLN A 105 -30.29 25.60 32.23
C GLN A 105 -31.61 24.88 31.91
N LYS A 106 -31.58 23.88 31.01
CA LYS A 106 -32.76 23.03 30.74
C LYS A 106 -33.15 22.17 31.93
N ALA A 107 -32.20 21.62 32.67
CA ALA A 107 -32.47 20.83 33.87
C ALA A 107 -33.10 21.67 34.99
N GLN A 108 -32.68 22.93 35.15
CA GLN A 108 -33.25 23.83 36.17
C GLN A 108 -34.68 24.26 35.84
N GLN A 109 -35.05 24.41 34.56
CA GLN A 109 -36.43 24.74 34.17
C GLN A 109 -37.44 23.60 34.38
N ILE A 110 -37.00 22.35 34.49
CA ILE A 110 -37.88 21.18 34.67
C ILE A 110 -38.32 21.00 36.14
N THR A 111 -37.76 21.77 37.08
CA THR A 111 -38.01 21.58 38.53
C THR A 111 -39.06 22.54 39.14
N GLN A 112 -39.95 23.14 38.34
CA GLN A 112 -41.15 23.82 38.86
C GLN A 112 -42.43 23.13 38.38
N PRO A 113 -43.33 22.70 39.28
CA PRO A 113 -44.67 22.27 38.91
C PRO A 113 -45.61 23.49 38.84
N GLN A 114 -46.60 23.39 37.94
CA GLN A 114 -47.78 24.26 37.76
C GLN A 114 -47.59 25.47 36.81
N HIS A 115 -48.12 25.40 35.58
CA HIS A 115 -49.47 25.88 35.24
C HIS A 115 -49.79 25.64 33.76
N GLU A 116 -51.00 25.16 33.51
CA GLU A 116 -51.61 25.04 32.19
C GLU A 116 -51.86 26.41 31.55
N SER A 117 -51.86 26.40 30.21
CA SER A 117 -52.52 27.31 29.26
C SER A 117 -51.55 28.05 28.34
N THR A 118 -51.91 28.06 27.06
CA THR A 118 -51.38 28.89 25.96
C THR A 118 -50.06 28.44 25.32
N LYS A 119 -50.16 27.61 24.25
CA LYS A 119 -49.52 27.85 22.94
C LYS A 119 -49.75 26.65 22.00
N VAL A 120 -50.72 26.78 21.11
CA VAL A 120 -50.98 25.82 20.02
C VAL A 120 -50.30 26.25 18.70
N GLU A 121 -49.71 27.44 18.62
CA GLU A 121 -49.13 27.96 17.37
C GLU A 121 -47.61 27.80 17.22
N GLU A 122 -46.88 27.32 18.23
CA GLU A 122 -45.42 27.15 18.18
C GLU A 122 -44.99 25.68 17.95
N LYS A 123 -45.87 24.83 17.40
CA LYS A 123 -45.57 23.42 17.09
C LYS A 123 -45.41 23.13 15.60
N LEU A 124 -45.67 24.08 14.70
CA LEU A 124 -45.49 23.87 13.26
C LEU A 124 -44.10 24.31 12.73
N GLN A 125 -43.44 25.27 13.38
CA GLN A 125 -42.10 25.72 12.97
C GLN A 125 -40.97 24.83 13.51
N GLU A 126 -41.18 24.14 14.63
CA GLU A 126 -40.16 23.25 15.22
C GLU A 126 -40.04 21.90 14.52
N GLN A 127 -41.07 21.46 13.79
CA GLN A 127 -41.02 20.24 12.97
C GLN A 127 -40.27 20.43 11.64
N GLN A 128 -40.24 21.65 11.08
CA GLN A 128 -39.45 21.92 9.87
C GLN A 128 -37.94 22.06 10.18
N ASN A 129 -37.57 22.67 11.31
CA ASN A 129 -36.16 22.77 11.73
C ASN A 129 -35.53 21.45 12.23
N GLN A 130 -36.34 20.45 12.56
CA GLN A 130 -35.83 19.10 12.90
C GLN A 130 -35.56 18.24 11.65
N GLN A 131 -36.24 18.50 10.52
CA GLN A 131 -35.98 17.80 9.27
C GLN A 131 -34.72 18.30 8.54
N GLU A 132 -34.42 19.60 8.60
CA GLU A 132 -33.18 20.13 7.98
C GLU A 132 -31.91 19.74 8.77
N ASN A 133 -31.97 19.67 10.10
CA ASN A 133 -30.85 19.17 10.92
C ASN A 133 -30.64 17.65 10.81
N SER A 134 -31.67 16.89 10.44
CA SER A 134 -31.55 15.43 10.24
C SER A 134 -30.75 15.06 8.99
N ASN A 135 -30.78 15.89 7.94
CA ASN A 135 -30.01 15.63 6.72
C ASN A 135 -28.52 15.94 6.91
N VAL A 136 -28.17 16.98 7.67
CA VAL A 136 -26.76 17.31 7.97
C VAL A 136 -26.11 16.26 8.88
N LEU A 137 -26.86 15.73 9.86
CA LEU A 137 -26.35 14.66 10.72
C LEU A 137 -26.20 13.32 9.98
N ALA A 138 -27.05 13.05 8.99
CA ALA A 138 -26.96 11.83 8.18
C ALA A 138 -25.72 11.84 7.28
N ASP A 139 -25.40 12.98 6.66
CA ASP A 139 -24.17 13.13 5.87
C ASP A 139 -22.91 12.99 6.76
N GLU A 140 -22.88 13.57 7.97
CA GLU A 140 -21.74 13.39 8.89
C GLU A 140 -21.56 11.93 9.35
N ILE A 141 -22.65 11.18 9.55
CA ILE A 141 -22.59 9.76 9.96
C ILE A 141 -22.13 8.87 8.79
N ILE A 142 -22.51 9.21 7.55
CA ILE A 142 -22.04 8.52 6.35
C ILE A 142 -20.54 8.77 6.17
N ASP A 143 -20.08 10.01 6.34
CA ASP A 143 -18.66 10.36 6.30
C ASP A 143 -17.85 9.61 7.36
N ASP A 144 -18.37 9.46 8.58
CA ASP A 144 -17.72 8.69 9.64
C ASP A 144 -17.69 7.18 9.34
N GLN A 145 -18.70 6.64 8.67
CA GLN A 145 -18.72 5.24 8.24
C GLN A 145 -17.71 4.99 7.12
N GLU A 146 -17.68 5.84 6.10
CA GLU A 146 -16.69 5.77 5.02
C GLU A 146 -15.27 5.97 5.54
N LEU A 147 -15.08 6.86 6.52
CA LEU A 147 -13.80 7.08 7.18
C LEU A 147 -13.34 5.84 7.95
N ASN A 148 -14.25 5.17 8.65
CA ASN A 148 -13.95 3.92 9.35
C ASN A 148 -13.63 2.78 8.36
N GLU A 149 -14.35 2.70 7.25
CA GLU A 149 -14.09 1.70 6.20
C GLU A 149 -12.71 1.94 5.54
N LEU A 150 -12.34 3.21 5.32
CA LEU A 150 -11.01 3.58 4.82
C LEU A 150 -9.90 3.31 5.86
N LEU A 151 -10.20 3.50 7.15
CA LEU A 151 -9.29 3.15 8.24
C LEU A 151 -9.09 1.63 8.35
N ASP A 152 -10.13 0.84 8.15
CA ASP A 152 -10.03 -0.62 8.18
C ASP A 152 -9.32 -1.16 6.92
N PHE A 153 -9.55 -0.56 5.76
CA PHE A 153 -8.79 -0.87 4.55
C PHE A 153 -7.29 -0.58 4.72
N THR A 154 -6.94 0.59 5.27
CA THR A 154 -5.54 0.97 5.51
C THR A 154 -4.85 0.12 6.58
N LYS A 155 -5.57 -0.35 7.59
CA LYS A 155 -5.04 -1.28 8.60
C LYS A 155 -4.85 -2.70 8.05
N ASN A 156 -5.72 -3.14 7.14
CA ASN A 156 -5.68 -4.48 6.56
C ASN A 156 -4.88 -4.55 5.24
N LEU A 157 -4.26 -3.45 4.82
CA LEU A 157 -3.38 -3.42 3.66
C LEU A 157 -2.04 -4.10 4.00
N ASP A 158 -1.88 -5.34 3.56
CA ASP A 158 -0.62 -6.07 3.65
C ASP A 158 0.32 -5.68 2.49
N PHE A 159 1.06 -4.60 2.70
CA PHE A 159 2.07 -4.14 1.74
C PHE A 159 3.21 -5.14 1.56
N GLU A 160 3.51 -5.95 2.57
CA GLU A 160 4.63 -6.89 2.54
C GLU A 160 4.33 -8.04 1.58
N SER A 161 3.12 -8.60 1.62
CA SER A 161 2.69 -9.59 0.63
C SER A 161 2.71 -9.03 -0.79
N TYR A 162 2.25 -7.79 -1.00
CA TYR A 162 2.23 -7.16 -2.31
C TYR A 162 3.64 -6.86 -2.84
N ILE A 163 4.55 -6.41 -1.98
CA ILE A 163 5.95 -6.15 -2.31
C ILE A 163 6.65 -7.47 -2.65
N ASN A 164 6.45 -8.52 -1.85
CA ASN A 164 7.00 -9.85 -2.12
C ASN A 164 6.57 -10.37 -3.49
N ASP A 165 5.31 -10.19 -3.88
CA ASP A 165 4.82 -10.58 -5.21
C ASP A 165 5.48 -9.77 -6.34
N LEU A 166 5.79 -8.50 -6.12
CA LEU A 166 6.52 -7.67 -7.08
C LEU A 166 7.99 -8.09 -7.20
N GLU A 167 8.64 -8.41 -6.09
CA GLU A 167 10.00 -8.93 -6.08
C GLU A 167 10.09 -10.27 -6.81
N VAL A 168 9.15 -11.18 -6.55
CA VAL A 168 9.06 -12.44 -7.28
C VAL A 168 8.83 -12.20 -8.78
N LYS A 169 7.93 -11.29 -9.16
CA LYS A 169 7.69 -10.94 -10.58
C LYS A 169 8.95 -10.39 -11.25
N THR A 170 9.68 -9.50 -10.59
CA THR A 170 10.90 -8.89 -11.14
C THR A 170 12.03 -9.92 -11.25
N VAL A 171 12.20 -10.81 -10.26
CA VAL A 171 13.15 -11.94 -10.33
C VAL A 171 12.79 -12.90 -11.46
N VAL A 172 11.52 -13.26 -11.62
CA VAL A 172 11.04 -14.12 -12.72
C VAL A 172 11.29 -13.47 -14.08
N GLU A 173 11.08 -12.16 -14.20
CA GLU A 173 11.36 -11.42 -15.43
C GLU A 173 12.86 -11.39 -15.76
N ALA A 174 13.71 -11.14 -14.76
CA ALA A 174 15.16 -11.20 -14.90
C ALA A 174 15.64 -12.60 -15.33
N LEU A 175 15.09 -13.66 -14.73
CA LEU A 175 15.38 -15.04 -15.13
C LEU A 175 14.93 -15.34 -16.56
N LYS A 176 13.74 -14.89 -16.97
CA LYS A 176 13.25 -15.03 -18.36
C LYS A 176 14.20 -14.36 -19.34
N LYS A 177 14.64 -13.14 -19.05
CA LYS A 177 15.61 -12.42 -19.87
C LYS A 177 16.93 -13.19 -19.96
N ARG A 178 17.44 -13.70 -18.83
CA ARG A 178 18.67 -14.48 -18.81
C ARG A 178 18.56 -15.78 -19.60
N ILE A 179 17.42 -16.48 -19.52
CA ILE A 179 17.15 -17.68 -20.31
C ILE A 179 17.16 -17.34 -21.81
N GLU A 180 16.59 -16.20 -22.20
CA GLU A 180 16.54 -15.78 -23.60
C GLU A 180 17.94 -15.42 -24.13
N GLU A 181 18.75 -14.71 -23.34
CA GLU A 181 20.18 -14.47 -23.65
C GLU A 181 20.94 -15.80 -23.85
N ILE A 182 20.78 -16.76 -22.93
CA ILE A 182 21.42 -18.08 -23.03
C ILE A 182 20.95 -18.83 -24.30
N ARG A 183 19.69 -18.69 -24.71
CA ARG A 183 19.17 -19.30 -25.95
C ARG A 183 19.82 -18.70 -27.20
N ILE A 184 20.03 -17.39 -27.21
CA ILE A 184 20.69 -16.69 -28.31
C ILE A 184 22.17 -17.08 -28.37
N GLU A 185 22.85 -17.12 -27.22
CA GLU A 185 24.27 -17.50 -27.10
C GLU A 185 24.53 -18.98 -27.44
N ASN A 186 23.57 -19.87 -27.17
CA ASN A 186 23.69 -21.31 -27.40
C ASN A 186 22.50 -21.88 -28.20
N PRO A 187 22.45 -21.69 -29.54
CA PRO A 187 21.37 -22.15 -30.40
C PRO A 187 21.14 -23.68 -30.36
N GLN A 188 22.18 -24.46 -30.06
CA GLN A 188 22.11 -25.91 -29.95
C GLN A 188 21.30 -26.39 -28.72
N LEU A 189 21.18 -25.58 -27.66
CA LEU A 189 20.36 -25.92 -26.49
C LEU A 189 18.86 -25.76 -26.79
N SER A 190 18.49 -24.77 -27.60
CA SER A 190 17.10 -24.56 -28.03
C SER A 190 16.54 -25.75 -28.83
N GLN A 191 17.35 -26.34 -29.72
CA GLN A 191 16.98 -27.55 -30.47
C GLN A 191 16.88 -28.80 -29.57
N LYS A 192 17.76 -28.93 -28.56
CA LYS A 192 17.70 -30.02 -27.56
C LYS A 192 16.50 -29.87 -26.60
N GLU A 193 16.09 -28.65 -26.29
CA GLU A 193 14.88 -28.38 -25.49
C GLU A 193 13.60 -28.65 -26.28
N ALA A 194 13.54 -28.28 -27.56
CA ALA A 194 12.40 -28.56 -28.43
C ALA A 194 12.18 -30.07 -28.61
N THR A 195 13.25 -30.83 -28.82
CA THR A 195 13.20 -32.30 -28.91
C THR A 195 12.82 -32.95 -27.57
N LYS A 196 13.33 -32.46 -26.43
CA LYS A 196 12.89 -32.92 -25.09
C LYS A 196 11.43 -32.57 -24.79
N LYS A 197 10.93 -31.40 -25.19
CA LYS A 197 9.52 -31.02 -25.05
C LYS A 197 8.61 -31.86 -25.93
N ALA A 198 9.01 -32.16 -27.17
CA ALA A 198 8.30 -33.08 -28.06
C ALA A 198 8.27 -34.51 -27.49
N LEU A 199 9.38 -35.03 -26.94
CA LEU A 199 9.41 -36.31 -26.24
C LEU A 199 8.50 -36.33 -25.00
N LYS A 200 8.47 -35.25 -24.20
CA LYS A 200 7.58 -35.14 -23.04
C LYS A 200 6.10 -35.02 -23.43
N GLN A 201 5.76 -34.39 -24.54
CA GLN A 201 4.37 -34.35 -25.04
C GLN A 201 3.90 -35.73 -25.52
N ASN A 202 4.77 -36.52 -26.17
CA ASN A 202 4.45 -37.91 -26.52
C ASN A 202 4.28 -38.81 -25.28
N ASN A 203 5.08 -38.63 -24.24
CA ASN A 203 4.91 -39.38 -22.98
C ASN A 203 3.66 -38.94 -22.17
N ASN A 204 3.23 -37.68 -22.28
CA ASN A 204 1.99 -37.20 -21.65
C ASN A 204 0.72 -37.63 -22.42
N ALA A 205 0.82 -37.94 -23.72
CA ALA A 205 -0.27 -38.56 -24.46
C ALA A 205 -0.52 -40.02 -24.00
N ALA A 206 0.54 -40.75 -23.63
CA ALA A 206 0.42 -42.08 -23.00
C ALA A 206 -0.02 -42.03 -21.53
N GLN A 207 0.20 -40.93 -20.80
CA GLN A 207 -0.26 -40.73 -19.40
C GLN A 207 -1.62 -40.03 -19.25
N LYS A 208 -2.37 -39.82 -20.35
CA LYS A 208 -3.71 -39.20 -20.32
C LYS A 208 -4.85 -40.12 -19.84
N GLN A 209 -4.56 -41.35 -19.43
CA GLN A 209 -5.54 -42.23 -18.79
C GLN A 209 -5.56 -42.13 -17.25
N ASN A 210 -4.58 -41.47 -16.59
CA ASN A 210 -4.51 -41.40 -15.12
C ASN A 210 -4.61 -39.98 -14.51
N LYS A 211 -5.02 -38.95 -15.28
CA LYS A 211 -5.12 -37.55 -14.82
C LYS A 211 -6.56 -36.99 -14.83
N LYS A 212 -7.55 -37.81 -14.47
CA LYS A 212 -8.89 -37.34 -14.05
C LYS A 212 -9.12 -37.41 -12.53
N HIS A 213 -8.18 -37.96 -11.76
CA HIS A 213 -8.36 -38.17 -10.31
C HIS A 213 -7.73 -37.08 -9.43
N VAL A 214 -6.83 -36.23 -9.95
CA VAL A 214 -6.06 -35.30 -9.10
C VAL A 214 -6.66 -33.89 -9.04
N THR A 215 -7.30 -33.39 -10.11
CA THR A 215 -7.93 -32.06 -10.10
C THR A 215 -9.27 -32.02 -9.36
N ILE A 216 -9.89 -33.18 -9.08
CA ILE A 216 -11.10 -33.28 -8.26
C ILE A 216 -10.77 -33.21 -6.76
N GLN A 217 -9.55 -33.51 -6.34
CA GLN A 217 -9.18 -33.56 -4.92
C GLN A 217 -8.87 -32.19 -4.31
N GLU A 218 -8.35 -31.24 -5.09
CA GLU A 218 -7.94 -29.92 -4.57
C GLU A 218 -9.15 -28.99 -4.38
N GLU A 219 -10.11 -29.01 -5.33
CA GLU A 219 -11.37 -28.25 -5.21
C GLU A 219 -12.32 -28.86 -4.16
N GLN A 220 -12.21 -30.17 -3.89
CA GLN A 220 -12.93 -30.83 -2.79
C GLN A 220 -12.26 -30.62 -1.42
N LEU A 221 -10.96 -30.32 -1.36
CA LEU A 221 -10.28 -30.03 -0.09
C LEU A 221 -10.72 -28.67 0.48
N GLN A 222 -10.81 -27.63 -0.36
CA GLN A 222 -11.27 -26.29 0.05
C GLN A 222 -12.77 -26.26 0.38
N LYS A 223 -13.61 -26.96 -0.39
CA LYS A 223 -15.04 -27.09 -0.06
C LYS A 223 -15.30 -27.92 1.21
N ASN A 224 -14.36 -28.76 1.63
CA ASN A 224 -14.45 -29.51 2.89
C ASN A 224 -13.93 -28.72 4.11
N THR A 225 -12.98 -27.79 3.96
CA THR A 225 -12.54 -26.93 5.06
C THR A 225 -13.61 -25.91 5.42
N GLU A 226 -14.25 -25.29 4.44
CA GLU A 226 -15.33 -24.31 4.68
C GLU A 226 -16.56 -24.97 5.35
N LYS A 227 -16.95 -26.17 4.90
CA LYS A 227 -18.06 -26.91 5.54
C LYS A 227 -17.74 -27.41 6.94
N LYS A 228 -16.47 -27.63 7.28
CA LYS A 228 -16.04 -28.00 8.64
C LYS A 228 -16.03 -26.77 9.56
N GLU A 229 -15.56 -25.62 9.08
CA GLU A 229 -15.58 -24.38 9.87
C GLU A 229 -17.01 -23.93 10.19
N VAL A 230 -17.93 -23.96 9.22
CA VAL A 230 -19.35 -23.61 9.47
C VAL A 230 -20.01 -24.56 10.48
N ASN A 231 -19.59 -25.84 10.53
CA ASN A 231 -20.10 -26.77 11.55
C ASN A 231 -19.50 -26.51 12.94
N LEU A 232 -18.21 -26.14 13.02
CA LEU A 232 -17.55 -25.81 14.28
C LEU A 232 -18.15 -24.56 14.93
N GLU A 233 -18.44 -23.53 14.16
CA GLU A 233 -19.08 -22.30 14.67
C GLU A 233 -20.47 -22.58 15.26
N ASN A 234 -21.28 -23.40 14.58
CA ASN A 234 -22.61 -23.78 15.04
C ASN A 234 -22.57 -24.64 16.31
N ILE A 235 -21.58 -25.52 16.43
CA ILE A 235 -21.36 -26.34 17.64
C ILE A 235 -20.87 -25.45 18.79
N ALA A 236 -19.91 -24.56 18.53
CA ALA A 236 -19.36 -23.63 19.52
C ALA A 236 -20.46 -22.69 20.07
N LYS A 237 -21.38 -22.25 19.20
CA LYS A 237 -22.54 -21.43 19.62
C LYS A 237 -23.45 -22.18 20.60
N LYS A 238 -23.80 -23.43 20.30
CA LYS A 238 -24.65 -24.26 21.20
C LYS A 238 -23.96 -24.52 22.54
N ILE A 239 -22.65 -24.81 22.52
CA ILE A 239 -21.86 -25.04 23.74
C ILE A 239 -21.76 -23.74 24.56
N ALA A 240 -21.53 -22.59 23.94
CA ALA A 240 -21.48 -21.31 24.63
C ALA A 240 -22.81 -20.96 25.31
N GLU A 241 -23.94 -21.19 24.62
CA GLU A 241 -25.28 -21.04 25.19
C GLU A 241 -25.48 -21.97 26.39
N GLU A 242 -25.08 -23.23 26.28
CA GLU A 242 -25.20 -24.21 27.37
C GLU A 242 -24.32 -23.86 28.58
N ILE A 243 -23.08 -23.38 28.36
CA ILE A 243 -22.17 -22.95 29.44
C ILE A 243 -22.75 -21.75 30.19
N LEU A 244 -23.27 -20.76 29.46
CA LEU A 244 -23.87 -19.57 30.06
C LEU A 244 -25.23 -19.86 30.72
N GLN A 245 -25.97 -20.86 30.23
CA GLN A 245 -27.21 -21.31 30.84
C GLN A 245 -26.97 -22.06 32.16
N LYS A 246 -25.92 -22.90 32.21
CA LYS A 246 -25.56 -23.66 33.42
C LYS A 246 -24.85 -22.80 34.47
N ASN A 247 -24.11 -21.76 34.07
CA ASN A 247 -23.33 -20.93 34.99
C ASN A 247 -23.85 -19.49 35.06
N LYS A 248 -24.66 -19.21 36.08
CA LYS A 248 -25.24 -17.87 36.31
C LYS A 248 -24.18 -16.77 36.49
N TYR A 249 -23.04 -17.10 37.10
CA TYR A 249 -21.93 -16.15 37.29
C TYR A 249 -21.27 -15.74 35.97
N LEU A 250 -21.06 -16.69 35.05
CA LEU A 250 -20.45 -16.41 33.75
C LEU A 250 -21.37 -15.58 32.85
N ARG A 251 -22.69 -15.73 33.00
CA ARG A 251 -23.68 -14.95 32.24
C ARG A 251 -23.61 -13.44 32.50
N ASN A 252 -23.16 -13.03 33.68
CA ASN A 252 -23.02 -11.62 34.03
C ASN A 252 -21.68 -11.03 33.59
N ILE A 253 -20.70 -11.88 33.24
CA ILE A 253 -19.32 -11.46 32.96
C ILE A 253 -19.03 -11.55 31.46
N HIS A 254 -19.51 -12.61 30.80
CA HIS A 254 -19.24 -12.87 29.39
C HIS A 254 -20.51 -12.85 28.56
N SER A 255 -20.42 -12.21 27.39
CA SER A 255 -21.45 -12.30 26.36
C SER A 255 -21.39 -13.66 25.66
N ASN A 256 -22.52 -14.06 25.06
CA ASN A 256 -22.62 -15.31 24.29
C ASN A 256 -21.55 -15.38 23.17
N ILE A 257 -21.33 -14.25 22.49
CA ILE A 257 -20.31 -14.10 21.44
C ILE A 257 -18.90 -14.30 22.00
N SER A 258 -18.60 -13.74 23.18
CA SER A 258 -17.29 -13.88 23.81
C SER A 258 -17.01 -15.34 24.19
N MET A 259 -18.00 -16.04 24.75
CA MET A 259 -17.89 -17.46 25.08
C MET A 259 -17.77 -18.34 23.84
N GLN A 260 -18.52 -18.03 22.78
CA GLN A 260 -18.44 -18.74 21.51
C GLN A 260 -17.02 -18.68 20.92
N LYS A 261 -16.42 -17.49 20.84
CA LYS A 261 -15.05 -17.32 20.32
C LYS A 261 -14.01 -18.05 21.17
N LEU A 262 -14.20 -18.08 22.49
CA LEU A 262 -13.31 -18.81 23.40
C LEU A 262 -13.36 -20.32 23.12
N VAL A 263 -14.57 -20.88 23.00
CA VAL A 263 -14.79 -22.31 22.70
C VAL A 263 -14.25 -22.66 21.31
N GLU A 264 -14.46 -21.78 20.33
CA GLU A 264 -13.95 -21.96 18.97
C GLU A 264 -12.42 -21.99 18.93
N THR A 265 -11.78 -21.05 19.63
CA THR A 265 -10.30 -20.96 19.70
C THR A 265 -9.71 -22.22 20.33
N GLU A 266 -10.32 -22.72 21.41
CA GLU A 266 -9.84 -23.92 22.08
C GLU A 266 -10.10 -25.18 21.22
N ALA A 267 -11.24 -25.28 20.55
CA ALA A 267 -11.54 -26.36 19.63
C ALA A 267 -10.55 -26.40 18.44
N ARG A 268 -10.24 -25.24 17.85
CA ARG A 268 -9.21 -25.12 16.80
C ARG A 268 -7.83 -25.54 17.33
N ARG A 269 -7.50 -25.19 18.57
CA ARG A 269 -6.24 -25.56 19.22
C ARG A 269 -6.11 -27.06 19.46
N PHE A 270 -7.20 -27.75 19.80
CA PHE A 270 -7.21 -29.22 19.93
C PHE A 270 -6.97 -29.89 18.58
N LEU A 271 -7.62 -29.41 17.51
CA LEU A 271 -7.46 -29.96 16.16
C LEU A 271 -6.06 -29.79 15.56
N GLN A 272 -5.27 -28.82 16.04
CA GLN A 272 -3.89 -28.59 15.58
C GLN A 272 -2.85 -29.41 16.35
N LYS A 273 -3.22 -30.03 17.48
CA LYS A 273 -2.32 -30.83 18.33
C LYS A 273 -2.33 -32.32 18.01
N GLU A 274 -3.27 -32.80 17.19
CA GLU A 274 -3.29 -34.15 16.60
C GLU A 274 -2.54 -34.18 15.26
#